data_AF-A0A7S0EI94-F1
#
_entry.id   AF-A0A7S0EI94-F1
#
_cell.length_a   1.000
_cell.length_b   1.000
_cell.length_c   1.000
_cell.angle_alpha   90.00
_cell.angle_beta   90.00
_cell.angle_gamma   90.00
#
_symmetry.space_group_name_H-M   'P 1'
#
loop_
_entity.id
_entity.type
_entity.pdbx_description
1 polymer ?
#
loop_
_entity_poly.entity_id
_entity_poly.type
_entity_poly.pdbx_seq_one_letter_code
_entity_poly.pdbx_strand_id
1 'polypeptide(L)'
;KPGQPKPYRAQVSRGGKHVSLGSFATSEEAALCVARSPEAKAAAALKAAAPPPIPFMTSEEARVLAEAEGLPLRVANNASGFFSVRLDQACRKKPYQAQMYRAGKKVSLGYYATGEEAALFVARSPEGQALQAEAFLKAAAAAEQEHKVVDDDGEGGTDERPKKKAR
;
A
#
# COMPACT_ATOMS: atom_id res chain seq x y z
N LYS A 1 -32.58 -38.16 35.51
CA LYS A 1 -33.57 -38.23 34.42
C LYS A 1 -32.86 -38.67 33.14
N PRO A 2 -32.98 -39.93 32.69
CA PRO A 2 -32.39 -40.36 31.42
C PRO A 2 -33.35 -39.99 30.27
N GLY A 3 -32.84 -39.31 29.23
CA GLY A 3 -33.58 -39.13 27.96
C GLY A 3 -33.84 -37.71 27.45
N GLN A 4 -33.27 -36.65 28.02
CA GLN A 4 -33.40 -35.32 27.38
C GLN A 4 -32.64 -35.28 26.04
N PRO A 5 -33.28 -34.87 24.93
CA PRO A 5 -32.62 -34.75 23.64
C PRO A 5 -31.52 -33.68 23.72
N LYS A 6 -30.40 -33.94 23.05
CA LYS A 6 -29.25 -33.03 22.98
C LYS A 6 -29.11 -32.49 21.56
N PRO A 7 -29.95 -31.53 21.14
CA PRO A 7 -30.01 -31.10 19.74
C PRO A 7 -28.82 -30.21 19.34
N TYR A 8 -28.08 -29.65 20.30
CA TYR A 8 -27.03 -28.68 20.02
C TYR A 8 -25.67 -29.38 19.89
N ARG A 9 -25.12 -29.44 18.67
CA ARG A 9 -23.84 -30.09 18.40
C ARG A 9 -22.71 -29.06 18.33
N ALA A 10 -21.70 -29.21 19.19
CA ALA A 10 -20.47 -28.43 19.12
C ALA A 10 -19.50 -29.06 18.10
N GLN A 11 -18.93 -28.23 17.22
CA GLN A 11 -17.99 -28.69 16.19
C GLN A 11 -16.90 -27.63 15.95
N VAL A 12 -15.71 -28.09 15.56
CA VAL A 12 -14.56 -27.25 15.17
C VAL A 12 -13.94 -27.76 13.88
N SER A 13 -13.20 -26.91 13.17
CA SER A 13 -12.49 -27.30 11.95
C SER A 13 -11.05 -27.72 12.28
N ARG A 14 -10.67 -28.95 11.88
CA ARG A 14 -9.29 -29.46 12.00
C ARG A 14 -8.86 -30.03 10.66
N GLY A 15 -7.83 -29.43 10.06
CA GLY A 15 -7.33 -29.86 8.74
C GLY A 15 -8.42 -29.86 7.65
N GLY A 16 -9.33 -28.88 7.69
CA GLY A 16 -10.44 -28.76 6.73
C GLY A 16 -11.61 -29.71 6.97
N LYS A 17 -11.61 -30.49 8.06
CA LYS A 17 -12.71 -31.40 8.43
C LYS A 17 -13.43 -30.91 9.69
N HIS A 18 -14.75 -31.06 9.72
CA HIS A 18 -15.55 -30.78 10.90
C HIS A 18 -15.40 -31.92 11.91
N VAL A 19 -14.86 -31.60 13.09
CA VAL A 19 -14.70 -32.53 14.21
C VAL A 19 -15.70 -32.15 15.30
N SER A 20 -16.50 -33.13 15.74
CA SER A 20 -17.49 -32.91 16.79
C SER A 20 -16.85 -32.93 18.17
N LEU A 21 -17.20 -31.95 19.00
CA LEU A 21 -16.80 -31.87 20.41
C LEU A 21 -17.86 -32.48 21.36
N GLY A 22 -19.02 -32.85 20.82
CA GLY A 22 -20.14 -33.43 21.57
C GLY A 22 -21.48 -32.80 21.23
N SER A 23 -22.54 -33.38 21.79
CA SER A 23 -23.91 -32.84 21.74
C SER A 23 -24.37 -32.46 23.13
N PHE A 24 -25.07 -31.33 23.24
CA PHE A 24 -25.45 -30.68 24.49
C PHE A 24 -26.95 -30.40 24.54
N ALA A 25 -27.47 -30.27 25.76
CA ALA A 25 -28.89 -30.00 25.99
C ALA A 25 -29.23 -28.53 25.73
N THR A 26 -28.26 -27.62 25.86
CA THR A 26 -28.43 -26.19 25.60
C THR A 26 -27.43 -25.69 24.54
N SER A 27 -27.80 -24.59 23.88
CA SER A 27 -26.93 -23.89 22.94
C SER A 27 -25.72 -23.27 23.63
N GLU A 28 -25.90 -22.75 24.85
CA GLU A 28 -24.85 -22.11 25.66
C GLU A 28 -23.74 -23.10 26.02
N GLU A 29 -24.09 -24.32 26.44
CA GLU A 29 -23.11 -25.38 26.72
C GLU A 29 -22.29 -25.76 25.48
N ALA A 30 -22.96 -25.89 24.32
CA ALA A 30 -22.30 -26.17 23.06
C ALA A 30 -21.36 -25.02 22.65
N ALA A 31 -21.81 -23.77 22.77
CA ALA A 31 -21.03 -22.59 22.45
C ALA A 31 -19.81 -22.44 23.36
N LEU A 32 -19.95 -22.69 24.68
CA LEU A 32 -18.84 -22.67 25.63
C LEU A 32 -17.80 -23.75 25.32
N CYS A 33 -18.23 -24.95 24.89
CA CYS A 33 -17.29 -25.99 24.46
C CYS A 33 -16.50 -25.58 23.22
N VAL A 34 -17.15 -24.95 22.23
CA VAL A 34 -16.44 -24.39 21.06
C VAL A 34 -15.49 -23.28 21.49
N ALA A 35 -15.93 -22.33 22.32
CA ALA A 35 -15.10 -21.21 22.76
C ALA A 35 -13.85 -21.63 23.56
N ARG A 36 -13.94 -22.72 24.33
CA ARG A 36 -12.82 -23.27 25.11
C ARG A 36 -11.83 -24.08 24.27
N SER A 37 -12.21 -24.46 23.05
CA SER A 37 -11.38 -25.24 22.15
C SER A 37 -10.08 -24.50 21.77
N PRO A 38 -8.98 -25.22 21.50
CA PRO A 38 -7.73 -24.59 21.07
C PRO A 38 -7.90 -23.81 19.76
N GLU A 39 -8.80 -24.25 18.88
CA GLU A 39 -9.07 -23.59 17.60
C GLU A 39 -9.73 -22.22 17.81
N ALA A 40 -10.74 -22.14 18.67
CA ALA A 40 -11.41 -20.87 18.97
C ALA A 40 -10.48 -19.90 19.71
N LYS A 41 -9.64 -20.41 20.62
CA LYS A 41 -8.62 -19.60 21.30
C LYS A 41 -7.55 -19.09 20.34
N ALA A 42 -7.06 -19.94 19.43
CA ALA A 42 -6.11 -19.54 18.40
C ALA A 42 -6.73 -18.50 17.45
N ALA A 43 -7.99 -18.70 17.04
CA ALA A 43 -8.71 -17.73 16.21
C ALA A 43 -8.91 -16.38 16.93
N ALA A 44 -9.22 -16.41 18.23
CA ALA A 44 -9.33 -15.19 19.04
C ALA A 44 -7.98 -14.47 19.19
N ALA A 45 -6.89 -15.23 19.42
CA ALA A 45 -5.54 -14.67 19.49
C ALA A 45 -5.10 -14.07 18.15
N LEU A 46 -5.38 -14.74 17.02
CA LEU A 46 -5.13 -14.21 15.68
C LEU A 46 -5.94 -12.94 15.43
N LYS A 47 -7.21 -12.90 15.85
CA LYS A 47 -8.06 -11.72 15.70
C LYS A 47 -7.62 -10.56 16.59
N ALA A 48 -7.09 -10.84 17.77
CA ALA A 48 -6.53 -9.84 18.68
C ALA A 48 -5.15 -9.33 18.22
N ALA A 49 -4.36 -10.17 17.55
CA ALA A 49 -3.09 -9.81 16.94
C ALA A 49 -3.26 -9.15 15.56
N ALA A 50 -4.45 -9.22 14.96
CA ALA A 50 -4.73 -8.52 13.73
C ALA A 50 -4.70 -7.00 14.01
N PRO A 51 -4.02 -6.20 13.16
CA PRO A 51 -4.11 -4.75 13.24
C PRO A 51 -5.58 -4.32 13.17
N PRO A 52 -5.95 -3.19 13.81
CA PRO A 52 -7.32 -2.69 13.77
C PRO A 52 -7.79 -2.63 12.31
N PRO A 53 -9.07 -2.96 12.03
CA PRO A 53 -9.60 -2.83 10.69
C PRO A 53 -9.34 -1.40 10.23
N ILE A 54 -8.54 -1.28 9.17
CA ILE A 54 -8.14 0.02 8.62
C ILE A 54 -9.45 0.71 8.25
N PRO A 55 -9.76 1.90 8.82
CA PRO A 55 -10.94 2.65 8.39
C PRO A 55 -10.82 2.88 6.88
N PHE A 56 -11.96 2.92 6.19
CA PHE A 56 -11.99 3.31 4.78
C PHE A 56 -11.20 4.61 4.63
N MET A 57 -10.02 4.52 4.02
CA MET A 57 -9.09 5.63 3.98
C MET A 57 -9.50 6.57 2.85
N THR A 58 -9.81 7.81 3.21
CA THR A 58 -10.10 8.84 2.21
C THR A 58 -8.82 9.19 1.43
N SER A 59 -8.99 9.76 0.22
CA SER A 59 -7.85 10.20 -0.60
C SER A 59 -6.95 11.19 0.16
N GLU A 60 -7.53 12.12 0.90
CA GLU A 60 -6.79 13.13 1.67
C GLU A 60 -5.98 12.50 2.80
N GLU A 61 -6.58 11.61 3.59
CA GLU A 61 -5.86 10.89 4.65
C GLU A 61 -4.68 10.09 4.08
N ALA A 62 -4.85 9.47 2.91
CA ALA A 62 -3.77 8.72 2.27
C ALA A 62 -2.59 9.62 1.88
N ARG A 63 -2.86 10.87 1.49
CA ARG A 63 -1.83 11.88 1.22
C ARG A 63 -1.15 12.36 2.51
N VAL A 64 -1.93 12.64 3.55
CA VAL A 64 -1.38 13.04 4.86
C VAL A 64 -0.48 11.94 5.43
N LEU A 65 -0.87 10.66 5.33
CA LEU A 65 0.01 9.57 5.77
C LEU A 65 1.23 9.39 4.88
N ALA A 66 1.09 9.53 3.56
CA ALA A 66 2.22 9.50 2.64
C ALA A 66 3.26 10.58 3.00
N GLU A 67 2.81 11.79 3.33
CA GLU A 67 3.66 12.89 3.77
C GLU A 67 4.27 12.64 5.16
N ALA A 68 3.47 12.18 6.12
CA ALA A 68 3.93 11.85 7.47
C ALA A 68 4.99 10.73 7.49
N GLU A 69 4.91 9.80 6.54
CA GLU A 69 5.89 8.71 6.39
C GLU A 69 7.06 9.07 5.47
N GLY A 70 7.05 10.25 4.83
CA GLY A 70 8.06 10.63 3.84
C GLY A 70 8.04 9.76 2.57
N LEU A 71 6.89 9.19 2.25
CA LEU A 71 6.66 8.29 1.11
C LEU A 71 5.73 8.97 0.08
N PRO A 72 6.21 9.95 -0.70
CA PRO A 72 5.34 10.70 -1.59
C PRO A 72 4.76 9.80 -2.68
N LEU A 73 3.45 9.92 -2.89
CA LEU A 73 2.71 9.10 -3.85
C LEU A 73 3.20 9.38 -5.28
N ARG A 74 3.77 8.35 -5.91
CA ARG A 74 4.32 8.49 -7.26
C ARG A 74 3.19 8.51 -8.29
N VAL A 75 3.08 9.63 -8.99
CA VAL A 75 2.14 9.83 -10.10
C VAL A 75 2.66 9.09 -11.35
N ALA A 76 1.75 8.53 -12.13
CA ALA A 76 2.06 7.91 -13.41
C ALA A 76 0.99 8.23 -14.45
N ASN A 77 1.39 8.27 -15.72
CA ASN A 77 0.46 8.49 -16.83
C ASN A 77 -0.30 7.20 -17.16
N ASN A 78 -1.33 6.89 -16.37
CA ASN A 78 -2.24 5.77 -16.61
C ASN A 78 -3.65 6.12 -16.12
N ALA A 79 -4.63 5.24 -16.40
CA ALA A 79 -6.03 5.46 -16.02
C ALA A 79 -6.27 5.62 -14.50
N SER A 80 -5.35 5.18 -13.65
CA SER A 80 -5.44 5.39 -12.19
C SER A 80 -4.74 6.66 -11.71
N GLY A 81 -3.86 7.25 -12.52
CA GLY A 81 -3.01 8.40 -12.14
C GLY A 81 -1.80 8.04 -11.28
N PHE A 82 -1.66 6.81 -10.80
CA PHE A 82 -0.62 6.42 -9.85
C PHE A 82 0.27 5.27 -10.35
N PHE A 83 1.52 5.26 -9.91
CA PHE A 83 2.48 4.24 -10.26
C PHE A 83 2.07 2.87 -9.70
N SER A 84 2.07 1.86 -10.58
CA SER A 84 1.75 0.48 -10.24
C SER A 84 0.35 0.24 -9.65
N VAL A 85 -0.56 1.20 -9.87
CA VAL A 85 -1.98 1.07 -9.59
C VAL A 85 -2.73 0.84 -10.91
N ARG A 86 -3.69 -0.08 -10.89
CA ARG A 86 -4.56 -0.39 -12.04
C ARG A 86 -6.00 -0.10 -11.66
N LEU A 87 -6.70 0.64 -12.52
CA LEU A 87 -8.13 0.83 -12.40
C LEU A 87 -8.87 -0.38 -12.99
N ASP A 88 -9.64 -1.07 -12.15
CA ASP A 88 -10.53 -2.18 -12.47
C ASP A 88 -11.98 -1.73 -12.29
N GLN A 89 -12.59 -1.31 -13.41
CA GLN A 89 -13.96 -0.80 -13.43
C GLN A 89 -15.00 -1.89 -13.12
N ALA A 90 -14.64 -3.18 -13.16
CA ALA A 90 -15.55 -4.26 -12.78
C ALA A 90 -15.81 -4.27 -11.26
N CYS A 91 -14.84 -3.83 -10.45
CA CYS A 91 -14.92 -3.81 -8.99
C CYS A 91 -15.46 -2.47 -8.45
N ARG A 92 -16.78 -2.25 -8.55
CA ARG A 92 -17.45 -0.98 -8.17
C ARG A 92 -17.10 -0.42 -6.78
N LYS A 93 -16.87 -1.25 -5.77
CA LYS A 93 -16.57 -0.80 -4.39
C LYS A 93 -15.08 -0.49 -4.15
N LYS A 94 -14.20 -1.14 -4.91
CA LYS A 94 -12.74 -1.08 -4.73
C LYS A 94 -12.05 -1.21 -6.08
N PRO A 95 -12.15 -0.18 -6.94
CA PRO A 95 -11.70 -0.29 -8.32
C PRO A 95 -10.18 -0.15 -8.46
N TYR A 96 -9.44 0.25 -7.41
CA TYR A 96 -8.00 0.47 -7.52
C TYR A 96 -7.22 -0.75 -7.05
N GLN A 97 -6.54 -1.42 -7.97
CA GLN A 97 -5.70 -2.57 -7.67
C GLN A 97 -4.23 -2.15 -7.59
N ALA A 98 -3.60 -2.34 -6.43
CA ALA A 98 -2.16 -2.17 -6.29
C ALA A 98 -1.44 -3.46 -6.73
N GLN A 99 -0.38 -3.29 -7.51
CA GLN A 99 0.42 -4.38 -8.06
C GLN A 99 1.91 -4.07 -7.90
N MET A 100 2.77 -5.08 -7.84
CA MET A 100 4.23 -4.92 -7.86
C MET A 100 4.90 -6.12 -8.53
N TYR A 101 6.12 -5.96 -9.02
CA TYR A 101 6.90 -7.09 -9.57
C TYR A 101 7.86 -7.63 -8.54
N ARG A 102 7.81 -8.95 -8.31
CA ARG A 102 8.74 -9.70 -7.45
C ARG A 102 9.34 -10.84 -8.25
N ALA A 103 10.66 -10.86 -8.40
CA ALA A 103 11.38 -11.88 -9.17
C ALA A 103 10.78 -12.12 -10.57
N GLY A 104 10.43 -11.05 -11.28
CA GLY A 104 9.82 -11.10 -12.62
C GLY A 104 8.33 -11.48 -12.65
N LYS A 105 7.70 -11.76 -11.50
CA LYS A 105 6.27 -12.07 -11.40
C LYS A 105 5.49 -10.89 -10.85
N LYS A 106 4.35 -10.58 -11.47
CA LYS A 106 3.43 -9.56 -10.98
C LYS A 106 2.63 -10.11 -9.80
N VAL A 107 2.76 -9.46 -8.65
CA VAL A 107 2.07 -9.77 -7.39
C VAL A 107 1.07 -8.66 -7.10
N SER A 108 -0.17 -9.01 -6.75
CA SER A 108 -1.17 -8.04 -6.31
C SER A 108 -1.00 -7.78 -4.82
N LEU A 109 -0.94 -6.49 -4.44
CA LEU A 109 -0.87 -6.07 -3.04
C LEU A 109 -2.26 -5.89 -2.41
N GLY A 110 -3.29 -5.68 -3.23
CA GLY A 110 -4.67 -5.58 -2.77
C GLY A 110 -5.55 -4.75 -3.71
N TYR A 111 -6.82 -4.63 -3.32
CA TYR A 111 -7.82 -3.76 -3.95
C TYR A 111 -8.30 -2.71 -2.94
N TYR A 112 -8.41 -1.47 -3.41
CA TYR A 112 -8.61 -0.27 -2.59
C TYR A 112 -9.71 0.61 -3.19
N ALA A 113 -10.29 1.45 -2.33
CA ALA A 113 -11.39 2.32 -2.72
C ALA A 113 -10.90 3.56 -3.49
N THR A 114 -9.69 4.02 -3.21
CA THR A 114 -9.07 5.20 -3.82
C THR A 114 -7.72 4.86 -4.46
N GLY A 115 -7.28 5.69 -5.41
CA GLY A 115 -5.99 5.53 -6.07
C GLY A 115 -4.83 5.85 -5.13
N GLU A 116 -5.03 6.82 -4.23
CA GLU A 116 -4.08 7.28 -3.23
C GLU A 116 -3.82 6.23 -2.16
N GLU A 117 -4.88 5.54 -1.69
CA GLU A 117 -4.75 4.41 -0.78
C GLU A 117 -3.93 3.30 -1.45
N ALA A 118 -4.27 2.92 -2.69
CA ALA A 118 -3.51 1.93 -3.44
C ALA A 118 -2.04 2.34 -3.64
N ALA A 119 -1.78 3.60 -3.97
CA ALA A 119 -0.45 4.15 -4.18
C ALA A 119 0.38 4.17 -2.88
N LEU A 120 -0.24 4.45 -1.72
CA LEU A 120 0.42 4.40 -0.42
C LEU A 120 0.89 2.98 -0.11
N PHE A 121 0.07 1.96 -0.38
CA PHE A 121 0.46 0.57 -0.21
C PHE A 121 1.59 0.14 -1.16
N VAL A 122 1.60 0.65 -2.40
CA VAL A 122 2.76 0.47 -3.30
C VAL A 122 4.00 1.14 -2.71
N ALA A 123 3.90 2.39 -2.24
CA ALA A 123 5.03 3.15 -1.70
C ALA A 123 5.61 2.52 -0.42
N ARG A 124 4.79 1.87 0.41
CA ARG A 124 5.22 1.11 1.60
C ARG A 124 5.84 -0.24 1.29
N SER A 125 5.66 -0.78 0.08
CA SER A 125 6.27 -2.07 -0.28
C SER A 125 7.79 -1.95 -0.42
N PRO A 126 8.58 -3.00 -0.11
CA PRO A 126 10.04 -2.97 -0.26
C PRO A 126 10.46 -2.57 -1.68
N GLU A 127 9.71 -3.03 -2.68
CA GLU A 127 9.96 -2.71 -4.08
C GLU A 127 9.63 -1.26 -4.41
N GLY A 128 8.52 -0.73 -3.87
CA GLY A 128 8.16 0.68 -4.02
C GLY A 128 9.19 1.60 -3.38
N GLN A 129 9.65 1.29 -2.16
CA GLN A 129 10.70 2.05 -1.47
C GLN A 129 12.03 2.02 -2.21
N ALA A 130 12.44 0.86 -2.73
CA ALA A 130 13.65 0.74 -3.53
C ALA A 130 13.57 1.61 -4.80
N LEU A 131 12.46 1.52 -5.55
CA LEU A 131 12.24 2.34 -6.74
C LEU A 131 12.16 3.84 -6.44
N GLN A 132 11.66 4.20 -5.25
CA GLN A 132 11.62 5.57 -4.77
C GLN A 132 13.02 6.08 -4.44
N ALA A 133 13.81 5.30 -3.70
CA ALA A 133 15.20 5.61 -3.37
C ALA A 133 16.06 5.73 -4.64
N GLU A 134 15.93 4.81 -5.58
CA GLU A 134 16.59 4.89 -6.89
C GLU A 134 16.18 6.15 -7.66
N ALA A 135 14.88 6.49 -7.65
CA ALA A 135 14.40 7.70 -8.29
C ALA A 135 14.95 8.98 -7.62
N PHE A 136 15.04 9.00 -6.28
CA PHE A 136 15.64 10.11 -5.54
C PHE A 136 17.14 10.25 -5.81
N LEU A 137 17.90 9.15 -5.83
CA LEU A 137 19.31 9.16 -6.19
C LEU A 137 19.51 9.65 -7.63
N LYS A 138 18.67 9.19 -8.56
CA LYS A 138 18.70 9.64 -9.96
C LYS A 138 18.35 11.12 -10.10
N ALA A 139 17.37 11.61 -9.34
CA ALA A 139 16.98 13.02 -9.34
C ALA A 139 18.10 13.92 -8.77
N ALA A 140 18.77 13.49 -7.70
CA ALA A 140 19.91 14.20 -7.12
C ALA A 140 21.08 14.29 -8.11
N ALA A 141 21.41 13.19 -8.81
CA ALA A 141 22.45 13.18 -9.83
C ALA A 141 22.11 14.04 -11.06
N ALA A 142 20.83 14.14 -11.42
CA ALA A 142 20.39 15.02 -12.51
C ALA A 142 20.46 16.51 -12.12
N ALA A 143 20.14 16.86 -10.87
CA ALA A 143 20.25 18.23 -10.37
C ALA A 143 21.72 18.72 -10.32
N GLU A 144 22.68 17.83 -10.10
CA GLU A 144 24.11 18.15 -10.13
C GLU A 144 24.63 18.41 -11.57
N GLN A 145 24.00 17.82 -12.60
CA GLN A 145 24.39 18.04 -13.99
C GLN A 145 23.97 19.40 -14.57
N GLU A 146 23.03 20.13 -13.94
CA GLU A 146 22.63 21.47 -14.41
C GLU A 146 23.57 22.60 -13.97
N HIS A 147 24.51 22.39 -13.03
CA HIS A 147 25.44 23.44 -12.59
C HIS A 147 26.69 23.60 -13.48
N LYS A 148 26.82 22.83 -14.58
CA LYS A 148 28.05 22.79 -15.39
C LYS A 148 27.95 23.42 -16.79
N VAL A 149 26.94 24.26 -17.06
CA VAL A 149 26.73 24.95 -18.36
C VAL A 149 26.72 26.48 -18.21
N VAL A 150 27.48 27.02 -17.26
CA VAL A 150 27.84 28.44 -17.27
C VAL A 150 29.35 28.49 -17.15
N ASP A 151 30.00 28.95 -18.22
CA ASP A 151 31.39 29.43 -18.35
C ASP A 151 32.08 28.78 -19.56
N ASP A 152 31.98 29.43 -20.73
CA ASP A 152 33.16 29.89 -21.49
C ASP A 152 32.69 30.70 -22.71
N ASP A 153 33.01 32.00 -22.78
CA ASP A 153 33.44 32.68 -24.02
C ASP A 153 33.75 34.16 -23.76
N GLY A 154 35.00 34.42 -23.38
CA GLY A 154 35.89 35.33 -24.13
C GLY A 154 35.71 36.84 -24.00
N GLU A 155 36.58 37.47 -23.21
CA GLU A 155 36.97 38.89 -23.34
C GLU A 155 37.43 39.24 -24.77
N GLY A 156 36.95 40.37 -25.28
CA GLY A 156 37.47 41.00 -26.49
C GLY A 156 37.35 42.51 -26.37
N GLY A 157 38.33 43.13 -25.70
CA GLY A 157 38.42 44.57 -25.58
C GLY A 157 38.56 45.27 -26.94
N THR A 158 37.90 46.41 -27.09
CA THR A 158 38.24 47.37 -28.13
C THR A 158 38.46 48.76 -27.53
N ASP A 159 39.71 49.16 -27.72
CA ASP A 159 40.41 50.40 -27.39
C ASP A 159 39.73 51.67 -27.96
N GLU A 160 39.77 52.75 -27.17
CA GLU A 160 39.31 54.08 -27.54
C GLU A 160 40.23 54.71 -28.61
N ARG A 161 39.66 55.32 -29.66
CA ARG A 161 40.32 56.51 -30.27
C ARG A 161 39.38 57.49 -30.97
N PRO A 162 39.46 58.80 -30.67
CA PRO A 162 38.54 59.83 -31.18
C PRO A 162 39.06 60.53 -32.45
N LYS A 163 38.16 60.92 -33.38
CA LYS A 163 38.40 61.91 -34.46
C LYS A 163 37.11 62.71 -34.72
N LYS A 164 37.03 63.95 -34.21
CA LYS A 164 37.23 65.23 -34.92
C LYS A 164 36.20 65.55 -36.02
N LYS A 165 35.36 66.55 -35.72
CA LYS A 165 34.77 67.64 -36.53
C LYS A 165 34.81 67.48 -38.07
N ALA A 166 33.67 67.75 -38.71
CA ALA A 166 33.57 68.76 -39.78
C ALA A 166 32.11 69.05 -40.15
N ARG A 167 31.73 70.32 -39.91
CA ARG A 167 30.87 71.22 -40.70
C ARG A 167 29.39 70.90 -40.96
#